data_AF-A0A9W6ZD94-F1
#
_entry.id   AF-A0A9W6ZD94-F1
#
_cell.length_a   1.000
_cell.length_b   1.000
_cell.length_c   1.000
_cell.angle_alpha   90.00
_cell.angle_beta   90.00
_cell.angle_gamma   90.00
#
_symmetry.space_group_name_H-M   'P 1'
#
loop_
_entity.id
_entity.type
_entity.pdbx_description
1 polymer ?
#
loop_
_entity_poly.entity_id
_entity_poly.type
_entity_poly.pdbx_seq_one_letter_code
_entity_poly.pdbx_strand_id
1 'polypeptide(L)'
;MQNFEIVKWPVQGRRQLDPGTGDEAGTTEGDFEVHWSGDFFHGKNLAINTTNNVYLDGLGAPPEKASKTEEGASIENCIYLWMSDYHPDGGQLFFPKNQIPFVVCLGPNTTGDDVTPADMRAFYIPAGKGVYFHPGTWHNGVYIAKEHSPATFLTRQGRVHARVSASWAEEFKCLLRVPLSLSK
;
A
#
# COMPACT_ATOMS: atom_id res chain seq x y z
N MET A 1 24.11 5.06 -11.91
CA MET A 1 23.27 5.63 -10.83
C MET A 1 22.25 4.57 -10.46
N GLN A 2 22.16 4.24 -9.17
CA GLN A 2 21.15 3.29 -8.68
C GLN A 2 19.88 4.11 -8.38
N ASN A 3 18.84 3.92 -9.19
CA ASN A 3 17.65 4.77 -9.18
C ASN A 3 16.49 4.17 -8.35
N PHE A 4 16.76 3.12 -7.56
CA PHE A 4 15.76 2.42 -6.76
C PHE A 4 16.44 1.74 -5.57
N GLU A 5 15.93 1.95 -4.35
CA GLU A 5 16.51 1.38 -3.13
C GLU A 5 16.15 -0.10 -2.97
N ILE A 6 17.20 -0.92 -2.80
CA ILE A 6 17.13 -2.31 -2.33
C ILE A 6 17.97 -2.37 -1.06
N VAL A 7 17.43 -2.97 -0.02
CA VAL A 7 18.09 -3.06 1.29
C VAL A 7 18.88 -4.36 1.35
N LYS A 8 20.07 -4.30 1.94
CA LYS A 8 20.87 -5.48 2.19
C LYS A 8 20.18 -6.42 3.17
N TRP A 9 20.26 -7.72 2.91
CA TRP A 9 19.68 -8.76 3.75
C TRP A 9 20.06 -8.57 5.24
N PRO A 10 19.09 -8.58 6.17
CA PRO A 10 19.37 -8.37 7.58
C PRO A 10 20.15 -9.55 8.18
N VAL A 11 21.10 -9.23 9.07
CA VAL A 11 21.87 -10.23 9.84
C VAL A 11 21.28 -10.38 11.24
N GLN A 12 21.14 -11.61 11.74
CA GLN A 12 20.52 -11.90 13.05
C GLN A 12 21.45 -11.66 14.26
N GLY A 13 22.62 -11.06 14.08
CA GLY A 13 23.58 -10.85 15.17
C GLY A 13 24.77 -10.00 14.76
N ARG A 14 25.89 -10.10 15.48
CA ARG A 14 27.04 -9.20 15.32
C ARG A 14 27.85 -9.34 14.03
N ARG A 15 27.64 -10.41 13.25
CA ARG A 15 28.41 -10.67 12.02
C ARG A 15 27.82 -9.83 10.88
N GLN A 16 28.68 -9.24 10.05
CA GLN A 16 28.26 -8.43 8.90
C GLN A 16 28.24 -9.27 7.62
N LEU A 17 27.54 -8.78 6.61
CA LEU A 17 27.65 -9.29 5.25
C LEU A 17 29.04 -9.01 4.67
N ASP A 18 29.49 -9.88 3.77
CA ASP A 18 30.71 -9.62 3.01
C ASP A 18 30.54 -8.36 2.14
N PRO A 19 31.61 -7.59 1.91
CA PRO A 19 31.55 -6.38 1.09
C PRO A 19 30.94 -6.64 -0.28
N GLY A 20 29.94 -5.82 -0.67
CA GLY A 20 29.29 -5.90 -1.97
C GLY A 20 28.23 -7.00 -2.10
N THR A 21 27.79 -7.63 -1.00
CA THR A 21 26.73 -8.64 -1.01
C THR A 21 25.46 -8.21 -0.29
N GLY A 22 24.34 -8.87 -0.60
CA GLY A 22 23.09 -8.86 0.16
C GLY A 22 21.92 -8.10 -0.47
N ASP A 23 22.09 -7.47 -1.63
CA ASP A 23 21.09 -6.64 -2.33
C ASP A 23 20.89 -7.04 -3.81
N GLU A 24 21.38 -8.21 -4.22
CA GLU A 24 21.43 -8.65 -5.62
C GLU A 24 20.07 -9.09 -6.18
N ALA A 25 19.06 -9.26 -5.32
CA ALA A 25 17.72 -9.66 -5.73
C ALA A 25 17.09 -8.65 -6.72
N GLY A 26 17.48 -7.38 -6.66
CA GLY A 26 17.02 -6.33 -7.58
C GLY A 26 15.52 -6.04 -7.48
N THR A 27 14.96 -5.48 -8.55
CA THR A 27 13.54 -5.06 -8.62
C THR A 27 12.70 -5.92 -9.55
N THR A 28 11.39 -5.92 -9.33
CA THR A 28 10.39 -6.34 -10.32
C THR A 28 9.48 -5.17 -10.67
N GLU A 29 8.88 -5.21 -11.86
CA GLU A 29 7.97 -4.17 -12.37
C GLU A 29 6.79 -4.82 -13.10
N GLY A 30 5.63 -4.19 -13.00
CA GLY A 30 4.42 -4.63 -13.68
C GLY A 30 3.22 -3.79 -13.32
N ASP A 31 2.04 -4.33 -13.54
CA ASP A 31 0.78 -3.63 -13.32
C ASP A 31 0.24 -3.92 -11.92
N PHE A 32 -0.32 -2.90 -11.28
CA PHE A 32 -1.11 -3.01 -10.07
C PHE A 32 -2.51 -2.50 -10.37
N GLU A 33 -3.47 -3.41 -10.39
CA GLU A 33 -4.85 -3.14 -10.72
C GLU A 33 -5.64 -2.87 -9.44
N VAL A 34 -6.50 -1.85 -9.45
CA VAL A 34 -7.41 -1.55 -8.33
C VAL A 34 -8.83 -1.34 -8.83
N HIS A 35 -9.80 -1.77 -8.05
CA HIS A 35 -11.21 -1.54 -8.34
C HIS A 35 -12.09 -1.64 -7.09
N TRP A 36 -13.25 -0.99 -7.16
CA TRP A 36 -14.36 -1.16 -6.23
C TRP A 36 -15.35 -2.20 -6.75
N SER A 37 -15.98 -2.92 -5.81
CA SER A 37 -17.16 -3.76 -6.01
C SER A 37 -18.12 -3.50 -4.84
N GLY A 38 -19.13 -2.64 -5.06
CA GLY A 38 -19.88 -2.02 -3.98
C GLY A 38 -18.97 -1.22 -3.03
N ASP A 39 -18.88 -1.63 -1.77
CA ASP A 39 -17.97 -1.06 -0.76
C ASP A 39 -16.67 -1.84 -0.60
N PHE A 40 -16.39 -2.86 -1.40
CA PHE A 40 -15.17 -3.65 -1.26
C PHE A 40 -14.12 -3.09 -2.23
N PHE A 41 -12.98 -2.65 -1.72
CA PHE A 41 -11.86 -2.16 -2.53
C PHE A 41 -10.81 -3.25 -2.69
N HIS A 42 -10.51 -3.58 -3.94
CA HIS A 42 -9.67 -4.71 -4.31
C HIS A 42 -8.41 -4.21 -5.00
N GLY A 43 -7.28 -4.83 -4.67
CA GLY A 43 -6.00 -4.64 -5.35
C GLY A 43 -5.51 -5.96 -5.96
N LYS A 44 -4.76 -5.86 -7.06
CA LYS A 44 -4.08 -7.01 -7.65
C LYS A 44 -2.71 -6.63 -8.19
N ASN A 45 -1.67 -7.26 -7.66
CA ASN A 45 -0.28 -7.02 -8.05
C ASN A 45 0.18 -8.04 -9.12
N LEU A 46 0.28 -7.60 -10.37
CA LEU A 46 0.76 -8.42 -11.49
C LEU A 46 2.29 -8.38 -11.65
N ALA A 47 3.00 -7.55 -10.86
CA ALA A 47 4.45 -7.47 -10.89
C ALA A 47 5.14 -8.60 -10.10
N ILE A 48 4.40 -9.34 -9.29
CA ILE A 48 4.90 -10.45 -8.46
C ILE A 48 4.23 -11.75 -8.86
N ASN A 49 5.02 -12.83 -8.92
CA ASN A 49 4.54 -14.16 -9.26
C ASN A 49 4.30 -14.97 -7.97
N THR A 50 3.39 -14.50 -7.12
CA THR A 50 2.98 -15.19 -5.88
C THR A 50 1.49 -15.55 -5.95
N THR A 51 1.06 -16.49 -5.12
CA THR A 51 -0.36 -16.81 -4.96
C THR A 51 -1.12 -15.77 -4.10
N ASN A 52 -0.39 -14.85 -3.45
CA ASN A 52 -0.93 -13.83 -2.57
C ASN A 52 -0.76 -12.44 -3.18
N ASN A 53 -1.31 -12.27 -4.37
CA ASN A 53 -1.21 -11.04 -5.16
C ASN A 53 -2.57 -10.41 -5.47
N VAL A 54 -3.64 -10.91 -4.84
CA VAL A 54 -4.98 -10.33 -4.87
C VAL A 54 -5.34 -9.98 -3.44
N TYR A 55 -5.80 -8.76 -3.24
CA TYR A 55 -6.05 -8.17 -1.93
C TYR A 55 -7.49 -7.65 -1.87
N LEU A 56 -8.11 -7.83 -0.71
CA LEU A 56 -9.09 -6.86 -0.24
C LEU A 56 -8.24 -5.84 0.52
N ASP A 57 -8.26 -4.58 0.08
CA ASP A 57 -7.37 -3.53 0.62
C ASP A 57 -8.11 -2.53 1.52
N GLY A 58 -9.44 -2.48 1.44
CA GLY A 58 -10.24 -1.61 2.29
C GLY A 58 -11.74 -1.72 2.03
N LEU A 59 -12.51 -1.03 2.85
CA LEU A 59 -13.96 -0.96 2.73
C LEU A 59 -14.46 0.50 2.61
N GLY A 60 -15.51 0.75 1.83
CA GLY A 60 -16.14 2.07 1.67
C GLY A 60 -17.05 2.48 2.85
N ALA A 61 -17.26 1.56 3.78
CA ALA A 61 -18.04 1.73 4.99
C ALA A 61 -17.44 0.86 6.12
N PRO A 62 -17.82 1.10 7.39
CA PRO A 62 -17.54 0.15 8.46
C PRO A 62 -18.02 -1.27 8.11
N PRO A 63 -17.31 -2.34 8.53
CA PRO A 63 -17.61 -3.72 8.14
C PRO A 63 -19.06 -4.15 8.37
N GLU A 64 -19.70 -3.65 9.43
CA GLU A 64 -21.09 -3.94 9.77
C GLU A 64 -22.13 -3.30 8.85
N LYS A 65 -21.71 -2.38 7.96
CA LYS A 65 -22.56 -1.68 6.99
C LYS A 65 -22.15 -1.88 5.54
N ALA A 66 -20.95 -2.40 5.28
CA ALA A 66 -20.41 -2.53 3.93
C ALA A 66 -21.28 -3.42 3.04
N SER A 67 -21.67 -2.90 1.87
CA SER A 67 -22.45 -3.65 0.89
C SER A 67 -21.58 -4.18 -0.25
N LYS A 68 -21.94 -5.36 -0.77
CA LYS A 68 -21.36 -5.91 -2.02
C LYS A 68 -22.11 -5.44 -3.27
N THR A 69 -23.27 -4.81 -3.12
CA THR A 69 -24.07 -4.30 -4.24
C THR A 69 -23.83 -2.81 -4.42
N GLU A 70 -23.92 -2.35 -5.67
CA GLU A 70 -23.74 -0.94 -6.00
C GLU A 70 -24.84 -0.07 -5.37
N GLU A 71 -26.09 -0.53 -5.35
CA GLU A 71 -27.22 0.23 -4.79
C GLU A 71 -27.13 0.40 -3.27
N GLY A 72 -26.48 -0.54 -2.59
CA GLY A 72 -26.28 -0.50 -1.14
C GLY A 72 -24.96 0.11 -0.71
N ALA A 73 -24.10 0.45 -1.67
CA ALA A 73 -22.76 0.94 -1.38
C ALA A 73 -22.80 2.36 -0.79
N SER A 74 -21.90 2.64 0.15
CA SER A 74 -21.75 3.95 0.76
C SER A 74 -21.45 5.03 -0.29
N ILE A 75 -22.09 6.19 -0.13
CA ILE A 75 -21.78 7.39 -0.92
C ILE A 75 -20.66 8.24 -0.29
N GLU A 76 -20.18 7.87 0.90
CA GLU A 76 -19.06 8.57 1.53
C GLU A 76 -17.78 8.35 0.74
N ASN A 77 -17.03 9.43 0.49
CA ASN A 77 -15.77 9.35 -0.23
C ASN A 77 -14.60 9.06 0.74
N CYS A 78 -14.65 7.90 1.40
CA CYS A 78 -13.61 7.43 2.31
C CYS A 78 -13.41 5.92 2.20
N ILE A 79 -12.27 5.44 2.70
CA ILE A 79 -11.95 4.03 2.83
C ILE A 79 -11.55 3.71 4.27
N TYR A 80 -11.98 2.56 4.75
CA TYR A 80 -11.67 2.01 6.07
C TYR A 80 -10.64 0.90 5.92
N LEU A 81 -9.50 1.05 6.59
CA LEU A 81 -8.38 0.12 6.55
C LEU A 81 -8.24 -0.60 7.88
N TRP A 82 -8.12 -1.93 7.86
CA TRP A 82 -7.89 -2.75 9.05
C TRP A 82 -6.43 -3.11 9.27
N MET A 83 -5.55 -2.83 8.31
CA MET A 83 -4.14 -3.18 8.39
C MET A 83 -3.24 -2.23 7.61
N SER A 84 -1.94 -2.29 7.89
CA SER A 84 -0.88 -1.76 7.04
C SER A 84 0.33 -2.69 7.09
N ASP A 85 1.19 -2.58 6.09
CA ASP A 85 2.41 -3.33 5.93
C ASP A 85 3.58 -2.45 5.48
N TYR A 86 4.77 -3.04 5.48
CA TYR A 86 5.95 -2.46 4.87
C TYR A 86 6.79 -3.52 4.19
N HIS A 87 7.66 -3.05 3.30
CA HIS A 87 8.64 -3.85 2.58
C HIS A 87 10.05 -3.59 3.12
N PRO A 88 10.68 -4.54 3.84
CA PRO A 88 12.05 -4.39 4.31
C PRO A 88 13.08 -4.58 3.21
N ASP A 89 12.74 -5.25 2.10
CA ASP A 89 13.70 -5.61 1.05
C ASP A 89 13.98 -4.47 0.06
N GLY A 90 13.09 -3.49 -0.04
CA GLY A 90 13.26 -2.37 -0.96
C GLY A 90 12.10 -1.38 -0.92
N GLY A 91 12.26 -0.31 -1.70
CA GLY A 91 11.19 0.66 -1.87
C GLY A 91 10.06 0.12 -2.76
N GLN A 92 8.98 0.90 -2.86
CA GLN A 92 7.85 0.60 -3.75
C GLN A 92 7.37 1.88 -4.44
N LEU A 93 7.28 1.83 -5.76
CA LEU A 93 6.77 2.90 -6.60
C LEU A 93 5.36 2.56 -7.05
N PHE A 94 4.49 3.57 -7.08
CA PHE A 94 3.23 3.54 -7.81
C PHE A 94 3.12 4.76 -8.72
N PHE A 95 2.78 4.54 -9.98
CA PHE A 95 2.49 5.60 -10.94
C PHE A 95 1.22 5.26 -11.71
N PRO A 96 0.15 6.07 -11.63
CA PRO A 96 -1.10 5.74 -12.31
C PRO A 96 -0.91 5.82 -13.84
N LYS A 97 -1.40 4.82 -14.57
CA LYS A 97 -1.30 4.79 -16.05
C LYS A 97 -2.19 5.82 -16.72
N ASN A 98 -3.29 6.20 -16.05
CA ASN A 98 -4.18 7.28 -16.44
C ASN A 98 -3.98 8.47 -15.51
N GLN A 99 -4.29 9.69 -15.96
CA GLN A 99 -4.15 10.89 -15.14
C GLN A 99 -5.30 11.04 -14.13
N ILE A 100 -5.31 10.17 -13.12
CA ILE A 100 -6.26 10.21 -12.02
C ILE A 100 -5.54 10.62 -10.72
N PRO A 101 -6.22 11.35 -9.81
CA PRO A 101 -5.73 11.50 -8.45
C PRO A 101 -5.94 10.20 -7.66
N PHE A 102 -5.19 10.04 -6.59
CA PHE A 102 -5.32 8.93 -5.65
C PHE A 102 -4.85 9.34 -4.25
N VAL A 103 -5.08 8.49 -3.26
CA VAL A 103 -4.68 8.69 -1.87
C VAL A 103 -3.81 7.54 -1.40
N VAL A 104 -2.87 7.83 -0.52
CA VAL A 104 -2.07 6.84 0.22
C VAL A 104 -2.16 7.11 1.71
N CYS A 105 -2.11 6.06 2.53
CA CYS A 105 -2.04 6.17 3.98
C CYS A 105 -0.68 5.65 4.43
N LEU A 106 0.15 6.52 5.00
CA LEU A 106 1.55 6.23 5.30
C LEU A 106 1.87 6.41 6.77
N GLY A 107 2.72 5.54 7.29
CA GLY A 107 3.40 5.68 8.58
C GLY A 107 4.92 5.76 8.40
N PRO A 108 5.63 6.39 9.34
CA PRO A 108 7.07 6.60 9.24
C PRO A 108 7.85 5.27 9.34
N ASN A 109 8.91 5.11 8.55
CA ASN A 109 9.77 3.93 8.64
C ASN A 109 10.65 3.89 9.91
N THR A 110 10.70 4.99 10.66
CA THR A 110 11.50 5.12 11.88
C THR A 110 10.87 4.47 13.10
N THR A 111 9.59 4.09 13.06
CA THR A 111 8.93 3.40 14.18
C THR A 111 9.26 1.92 14.24
N GLY A 112 9.68 1.31 13.12
CA GLY A 112 9.76 -0.15 13.04
C GLY A 112 8.42 -0.78 13.43
N ASP A 113 8.48 -1.89 14.17
CA ASP A 113 7.32 -2.66 14.64
C ASP A 113 6.45 -1.92 15.67
N ASP A 114 6.94 -0.83 16.27
CA ASP A 114 6.20 -0.05 17.28
C ASP A 114 5.24 0.98 16.65
N VAL A 115 4.90 0.84 15.37
CA VAL A 115 3.94 1.72 14.69
C VAL A 115 2.57 1.65 15.37
N THR A 116 1.91 2.80 15.48
CA THR A 116 0.55 2.88 16.02
C THR A 116 -0.39 3.56 15.03
N PRO A 117 -1.73 3.41 15.18
CA PRO A 117 -2.70 4.16 14.40
C PRO A 117 -2.49 5.68 14.41
N ALA A 118 -1.91 6.22 15.50
CA ALA A 118 -1.65 7.66 15.64
C ALA A 118 -0.49 8.16 14.78
N ASP A 119 0.34 7.26 14.25
CA ASP A 119 1.48 7.59 13.38
C ASP A 119 1.07 7.69 11.90
N MET A 120 -0.09 7.12 11.55
CA MET A 120 -0.56 7.02 10.17
C MET A 120 -1.17 8.33 9.67
N ARG A 121 -0.83 8.74 8.44
CA ARG A 121 -1.30 9.96 7.79
C ARG A 121 -1.76 9.69 6.36
N ALA A 122 -2.87 10.30 5.97
CA ALA A 122 -3.36 10.26 4.59
C ALA A 122 -2.72 11.37 3.75
N PHE A 123 -2.30 11.04 2.54
CA PHE A 123 -1.75 11.98 1.57
C PHE A 123 -2.53 11.89 0.27
N TYR A 124 -3.03 13.03 -0.20
CA TYR A 124 -3.66 13.16 -1.50
C TYR A 124 -2.60 13.41 -2.57
N ILE A 125 -2.60 12.58 -3.62
CA ILE A 125 -1.69 12.68 -4.75
C ILE A 125 -2.47 13.22 -5.96
N PRO A 126 -2.14 14.44 -6.43
CA PRO A 126 -2.77 15.00 -7.62
C PRO A 126 -2.55 14.15 -8.88
N ALA A 127 -3.48 14.24 -9.83
CA ALA A 127 -3.37 13.60 -11.12
C ALA A 127 -2.04 13.93 -11.84
N GLY A 128 -1.48 12.92 -12.51
CA GLY A 128 -0.20 13.05 -13.23
C GLY A 128 1.05 12.92 -12.36
N LYS A 129 0.91 12.61 -11.06
CA LYS A 129 2.03 12.32 -10.16
C LYS A 129 2.02 10.83 -9.75
N GLY A 130 3.20 10.32 -9.44
CA GLY A 130 3.36 9.03 -8.76
C GLY A 130 3.90 9.23 -7.35
N VAL A 131 4.04 8.13 -6.62
CA VAL A 131 4.60 8.11 -5.26
C VAL A 131 5.62 6.99 -5.14
N TYR A 132 6.72 7.29 -4.46
CA TYR A 132 7.77 6.33 -4.13
C TYR A 132 7.84 6.21 -2.61
N PHE A 133 7.66 4.99 -2.10
CA PHE A 133 7.81 4.64 -0.70
C PHE A 133 9.23 4.13 -0.46
N HIS A 134 9.92 4.72 0.50
CA HIS A 134 11.22 4.22 0.95
C HIS A 134 11.06 2.88 1.68
N PRO A 135 12.09 2.01 1.69
CA PRO A 135 12.06 0.78 2.47
C PRO A 135 11.64 1.02 3.93
N GLY A 136 10.81 0.11 4.46
CA GLY A 136 10.29 0.21 5.83
C GLY A 136 9.15 1.21 6.04
N THR A 137 8.76 2.00 5.02
CA THR A 137 7.61 2.91 5.15
C THR A 137 6.33 2.09 5.32
N TRP A 138 5.57 2.34 6.38
CA TRP A 138 4.28 1.68 6.59
C TRP A 138 3.25 2.22 5.59
N HIS A 139 2.55 1.33 4.90
CA HIS A 139 1.53 1.63 3.91
C HIS A 139 0.61 0.41 3.72
N ASN A 140 -0.25 0.36 2.71
CA ASN A 140 -0.90 -0.89 2.33
C ASN A 140 -1.14 -0.90 0.83
N GLY A 141 -1.79 0.15 0.31
CA GLY A 141 -1.97 0.30 -1.12
C GLY A 141 -2.07 1.75 -1.58
N VAL A 142 -2.55 1.89 -2.80
CA VAL A 142 -2.99 3.16 -3.39
C VAL A 142 -4.50 3.13 -3.54
N TYR A 143 -5.18 4.17 -3.09
CA TYR A 143 -6.63 4.21 -2.99
C TYR A 143 -7.20 5.25 -3.94
N ILE A 144 -8.24 4.87 -4.67
CA ILE A 144 -8.93 5.75 -5.62
C ILE A 144 -10.38 5.94 -5.18
N ALA A 145 -10.95 7.11 -5.46
CA ALA A 145 -12.38 7.33 -5.31
C ALA A 145 -13.17 6.47 -6.31
N LYS A 146 -14.44 6.16 -6.00
CA LYS A 146 -15.27 5.24 -6.79
C LYS A 146 -15.42 5.67 -8.25
N GLU A 147 -15.49 6.97 -8.51
CA GLU A 147 -15.58 7.56 -9.86
C GLU A 147 -14.34 7.31 -10.74
N HIS A 148 -13.21 6.92 -10.14
CA HIS A 148 -11.98 6.59 -10.85
C HIS A 148 -11.76 5.08 -10.99
N SER A 149 -12.74 4.27 -10.57
CA SER A 149 -12.68 2.81 -10.60
C SER A 149 -13.17 2.25 -11.94
N PRO A 150 -12.50 1.22 -12.51
CA PRO A 150 -11.22 0.64 -12.10
C PRO A 150 -10.02 1.51 -12.55
N ALA A 151 -8.85 1.27 -11.97
CA ALA A 151 -7.60 1.89 -12.39
C ALA A 151 -6.42 0.92 -12.39
N THR A 152 -5.39 1.27 -13.16
CA THR A 152 -4.13 0.52 -13.22
C THR A 152 -2.96 1.45 -12.94
N PHE A 153 -2.05 1.00 -12.10
CA PHE A 153 -0.80 1.65 -11.77
C PHE A 153 0.36 0.83 -12.34
N LEU A 154 1.38 1.50 -12.85
CA LEU A 154 2.71 0.91 -12.92
C LEU A 154 3.23 0.79 -11.49
N THR A 155 3.65 -0.41 -11.10
CA THR A 155 4.36 -0.62 -9.83
C THR A 155 5.76 -1.16 -10.10
N ARG A 156 6.74 -0.66 -9.34
CA ARG A 156 8.10 -1.21 -9.26
C ARG A 156 8.43 -1.40 -7.79
N GLN A 157 9.01 -2.53 -7.43
CA GLN A 157 9.29 -2.89 -6.04
C GLN A 157 10.47 -3.85 -5.94
N GLY A 158 10.94 -4.13 -4.72
CA GLY A 158 11.90 -5.19 -4.46
C GLY A 158 11.41 -6.55 -4.96
N ARG A 159 12.32 -7.35 -5.54
CA ARG A 159 11.96 -8.65 -6.14
C ARG A 159 11.64 -9.72 -5.11
N VAL A 160 12.17 -9.59 -3.88
CA VAL A 160 11.86 -10.54 -2.80
C VAL A 160 10.41 -10.38 -2.36
N HIS A 161 9.88 -9.16 -2.37
CA HIS A 161 8.52 -8.84 -1.92
C HIS A 161 8.29 -9.34 -0.49
N ALA A 162 9.25 -9.04 0.39
CA ALA A 162 9.06 -9.30 1.81
C ALA A 162 7.99 -8.34 2.32
N ARG A 163 6.99 -8.85 3.02
CA ARG A 163 5.88 -8.03 3.54
C ARG A 163 5.68 -8.34 5.01
N VAL A 164 5.84 -7.33 5.84
CA VAL A 164 5.58 -7.38 7.28
C VAL A 164 4.36 -6.51 7.57
N SER A 165 3.38 -7.03 8.30
CA SER A 165 2.07 -6.39 8.46
C SER A 165 1.69 -6.21 9.92
N ALA A 166 0.97 -5.12 10.20
CA ALA A 166 0.28 -4.84 11.47
C ALA A 166 -1.23 -4.75 11.21
N SER A 167 -2.02 -5.39 12.05
CA SER A 167 -3.49 -5.39 12.00
C SER A 167 -4.04 -4.37 13.00
N TRP A 168 -4.47 -3.22 12.51
CA TRP A 168 -5.16 -2.19 13.30
C TRP A 168 -6.41 -2.73 14.00
N ALA A 169 -7.16 -3.59 13.32
CA ALA A 169 -8.38 -4.17 13.88
C ALA A 169 -8.08 -5.17 15.00
N GLU A 170 -7.04 -6.00 14.86
CA GLU A 170 -6.74 -7.04 15.84
C GLU A 170 -5.89 -6.51 16.99
N GLU A 171 -4.88 -5.71 16.71
CA GLU A 171 -3.91 -5.23 17.70
C GLU A 171 -4.42 -3.99 18.46
N PHE A 172 -5.10 -3.08 17.77
CA PHE A 172 -5.53 -1.78 18.32
C PHE A 172 -7.04 -1.60 18.43
N LYS A 173 -7.82 -2.60 17.97
CA LYS A 173 -9.29 -2.59 18.00
C LYS A 173 -9.90 -1.38 17.29
N CYS A 174 -9.28 -0.92 16.21
CA CYS A 174 -9.75 0.21 15.42
C CYS A 174 -9.60 -0.01 13.92
N LEU A 175 -10.24 0.85 13.13
CA LEU A 175 -10.01 0.99 11.70
C LEU A 175 -9.48 2.39 11.42
N LEU A 176 -8.57 2.51 10.46
CA LEU A 176 -8.17 3.82 9.94
C LEU A 176 -9.21 4.28 8.92
N ARG A 177 -9.86 5.42 9.18
CA ARG A 177 -10.74 6.07 8.20
C ARG A 177 -9.93 7.07 7.38
N VAL A 178 -9.79 6.80 6.10
CA VAL A 178 -8.98 7.59 5.16
C VAL A 178 -9.90 8.29 4.15
N PRO A 179 -9.98 9.63 4.16
CA PRO A 179 -10.70 10.37 3.12
C PRO A 179 -10.04 10.19 1.75
N LEU A 180 -10.85 10.00 0.71
CA LEU A 180 -10.38 9.81 -0.68
C LEU A 180 -10.41 11.10 -1.51
N SER A 181 -10.80 12.21 -0.89
CA SER A 181 -10.76 13.55 -1.48
C SER A 181 -10.28 14.57 -0.45
N LEU A 182 -9.73 15.68 -0.94
CA LEU A 182 -9.51 16.85 -0.11
C LEU A 182 -10.89 17.42 0.27
N SER A 183 -11.15 17.59 1.56
CA SER A 183 -12.27 18.40 2.02
C SER A 183 -12.15 19.79 1.39
N LYS A 184 -13.20 20.22 0.69
CA LYS A 184 -13.33 21.60 0.22
C LYS A 184 -13.46 22.58 1.38
#